data_AF-A0A831JED5-F1
#
_entry.id   AF-A0A831JED5-F1
#
_cell.length_a   1.000
_cell.length_b   1.000
_cell.length_c   1.000
_cell.angle_alpha   90.00
_cell.angle_beta   90.00
_cell.angle_gamma   90.00
#
_symmetry.space_group_name_H-M   'P 1'
#
loop_
_entity.id
_entity.type
_entity.pdbx_description
1 polymer ?
#
loop_
_entity_poly.entity_id
_entity_poly.type
_entity_poly.pdbx_seq_one_letter_code
_entity_poly.pdbx_strand_id
1 'polypeptide(L)'
;MKNKIIWFRAKTYGWGWYPSTWQGWLIIVAYLFFFIRISLGADKVLMAGGNVFYSVVLPEIVLTIVLIWICYKTGEKPGWRWGNKE
;
A
#
# COMPACT_ATOMS: atom_id res chain seq x y z
N MET A 1 2.28 -1.86 -30.15
CA MET A 1 2.69 -1.83 -28.73
C MET A 1 1.43 -2.01 -27.89
N LYS A 2 1.29 -3.12 -27.13
CA LYS A 2 0.10 -3.32 -26.29
C LYS A 2 0.06 -2.22 -25.23
N ASN A 3 -0.97 -1.36 -25.27
CA ASN A 3 -1.27 -0.39 -24.22
C ASN A 3 -1.59 -1.18 -22.93
N LYS A 4 -0.55 -1.48 -22.14
CA LYS A 4 -0.72 -2.14 -20.86
C LYS A 4 -1.32 -1.11 -19.91
N ILE A 5 -2.52 -1.36 -19.42
CA ILE A 5 -3.18 -0.48 -18.44
C ILE A 5 -2.34 -0.50 -17.16
N ILE A 6 -1.74 0.63 -16.82
CA ILE A 6 -0.91 0.81 -15.63
C ILE A 6 -1.82 1.20 -14.47
N TRP A 7 -1.89 0.36 -13.43
CA TRP A 7 -2.77 0.61 -12.29
C TRP A 7 -2.19 1.67 -11.35
N PHE A 8 -0.86 1.69 -11.23
CA PHE A 8 -0.12 2.61 -10.36
C PHE A 8 0.96 3.35 -11.15
N ARG A 9 0.84 4.68 -11.26
CA ARG A 9 1.86 5.51 -11.93
C ARG A 9 2.91 5.97 -10.93
N ALA A 10 4.15 6.11 -11.38
CA ALA A 10 5.22 6.61 -10.54
C ALA A 10 5.02 8.12 -10.29
N LYS A 11 5.24 8.56 -9.05
CA LYS A 11 5.19 9.99 -8.71
C LYS A 11 6.32 10.74 -9.44
N THR A 12 6.04 11.97 -9.85
CA THR A 12 7.02 12.87 -10.47
C THR A 12 7.98 13.49 -9.45
N TYR A 13 7.56 13.58 -8.18
CA TYR A 13 8.35 14.05 -7.05
C TYR A 13 8.40 12.99 -5.95
N GLY A 14 9.58 12.77 -5.39
CA GLY A 14 9.86 11.76 -4.36
C GLY A 14 9.89 10.34 -4.90
N TRP A 15 9.54 9.38 -4.04
CA TRP A 15 9.47 7.96 -4.36
C TRP A 15 8.08 7.40 -4.10
N GLY A 16 7.65 6.48 -4.97
CA GLY A 16 6.41 5.73 -4.84
C GLY A 16 5.44 5.95 -5.99
N TRP A 17 4.17 5.62 -5.73
CA TRP A 17 3.13 5.56 -6.76
C TRP A 17 1.84 6.26 -6.34
N TYR A 18 0.97 6.49 -7.32
CA TYR A 18 -0.42 6.86 -7.11
C TYR A 18 -1.34 6.03 -8.04
N PRO A 19 -2.56 5.69 -7.60
CA PRO A 19 -3.49 4.92 -8.42
C PRO A 19 -3.94 5.76 -9.63
N SER A 20 -3.82 5.18 -10.83
CA SER A 20 -4.25 5.80 -12.10
C SER A 20 -5.50 5.14 -12.69
N THR A 21 -6.00 4.08 -12.07
CA THR A 21 -7.17 3.32 -12.53
C THR A 21 -8.08 2.94 -11.36
N TRP A 22 -9.32 2.56 -11.68
CA TRP A 22 -10.26 2.09 -10.68
C TRP A 22 -9.78 0.81 -9.96
N GLN A 23 -9.01 -0.06 -10.64
CA GLN A 23 -8.39 -1.23 -9.98
C GLN A 23 -7.34 -0.80 -8.95
N GLY A 24 -6.51 0.20 -9.28
CA GLY A 24 -5.55 0.76 -8.32
C GLY A 24 -6.24 1.36 -7.10
N TRP A 25 -7.33 2.10 -7.31
CA TRP A 25 -8.16 2.63 -6.22
C TRP A 25 -8.80 1.52 -5.38
N LEU A 26 -9.33 0.46 -5.99
CA LEU A 26 -9.89 -0.68 -5.28
C LEU A 26 -8.85 -1.31 -4.33
N ILE A 27 -7.61 -1.47 -4.79
CA ILE A 27 -6.52 -2.01 -3.97
C ILE A 27 -6.19 -1.09 -2.78
N ILE A 28 -6.18 0.23 -3.00
CA ILE A 28 -5.98 1.21 -1.92
C ILE A 28 -7.14 1.15 -0.91
N VAL A 29 -8.38 1.08 -1.37
CA VAL A 29 -9.56 0.96 -0.49
C VAL A 29 -9.51 -0.34 0.30
N ALA A 30 -9.19 -1.46 -0.34
CA ALA A 30 -9.04 -2.75 0.33
C ALA A 30 -7.93 -2.69 1.39
N TYR A 31 -6.76 -2.14 1.05
CA TYR A 31 -5.66 -1.92 1.99
C TYR A 31 -6.12 -1.11 3.21
N LEU A 32 -6.76 0.04 2.99
CA LEU A 32 -7.25 0.89 4.08
C LEU A 32 -8.29 0.18 4.95
N PHE A 33 -9.20 -0.56 4.32
CA PHE A 33 -10.20 -1.34 5.03
C PHE A 33 -9.54 -2.35 5.98
N PHE A 34 -8.60 -3.17 5.49
CA PHE A 34 -7.90 -4.16 6.32
C PHE A 34 -7.03 -3.51 7.39
N PHE A 35 -6.31 -2.45 7.04
CA PHE A 35 -5.47 -1.70 7.97
C PHE A 35 -6.32 -1.19 9.15
N ILE A 36 -7.39 -0.45 8.87
CA ILE A 36 -8.30 0.06 9.91
C ILE A 36 -8.88 -1.08 10.74
N ARG A 37 -9.24 -2.22 10.10
CA ARG A 37 -9.81 -3.36 10.82
C ARG A 37 -8.83 -4.00 11.80
N ILE A 38 -7.55 -4.07 11.44
CA ILE A 38 -6.49 -4.57 12.32
C ILE A 38 -6.26 -3.56 13.46
N SER A 39 -6.12 -2.27 13.14
CA SER A 39 -5.87 -1.24 14.16
C SER A 39 -7.01 -1.11 15.17
N LEU A 40 -8.28 -1.23 14.75
CA LEU A 40 -9.44 -1.25 15.67
C LEU A 40 -9.45 -2.48 16.61
N GLY A 41 -8.70 -3.54 16.29
CA GLY A 41 -8.54 -4.70 17.16
C GLY A 41 -7.51 -4.49 18.28
N ALA A 42 -6.68 -3.45 18.21
CA ALA A 42 -5.55 -3.25 19.10
C ALA A 42 -5.94 -3.10 20.58
N ASP A 43 -6.98 -2.31 20.87
CA ASP A 43 -7.46 -2.09 22.23
C ASP A 43 -7.91 -3.39 22.90
N LYS A 44 -8.57 -4.27 22.14
CA LYS A 44 -9.02 -5.57 22.63
C LYS A 44 -7.85 -6.49 22.95
N VAL A 45 -6.81 -6.49 22.12
CA VAL A 45 -5.59 -7.27 22.35
C VAL A 45 -4.89 -6.78 23.62
N LEU A 46 -4.76 -5.47 23.79
CA LEU A 46 -4.17 -4.86 24.99
C LEU A 46 -4.94 -5.23 26.26
N MET A 47 -6.27 -5.06 26.24
CA MET A 47 -7.12 -5.39 27.39
C MET A 47 -7.10 -6.89 27.76
N ALA A 48 -6.91 -7.77 26.77
CA ALA A 48 -6.80 -9.21 26.98
C ALA A 48 -5.39 -9.66 27.42
N GLY A 49 -4.44 -8.74 27.63
CA GLY A 49 -3.04 -9.06 27.94
C GLY A 49 -2.29 -9.72 26.77
N GLY A 50 -2.81 -9.60 25.56
CA GLY A 50 -2.21 -10.15 24.34
C GLY A 50 -1.03 -9.31 23.84
N ASN A 51 -0.20 -9.92 22.99
CA ASN A 51 0.95 -9.24 22.41
C ASN A 51 0.57 -8.46 21.15
N VAL A 52 0.48 -7.13 21.28
CA VAL A 52 0.16 -6.19 20.19
C VAL A 52 1.10 -6.34 19.00
N PHE A 53 2.37 -6.66 19.23
CA PHE A 53 3.34 -6.82 18.15
C PHE A 53 2.91 -7.91 17.17
N TYR A 54 2.53 -9.08 17.67
CA TYR A 54 2.13 -10.21 16.82
C TYR A 54 0.72 -10.07 16.27
N SER A 55 -0.19 -9.45 17.03
CA SER A 55 -1.61 -9.37 16.64
C SER A 55 -1.97 -8.16 15.79
N VAL A 56 -1.15 -7.10 15.79
CA VAL A 56 -1.45 -5.84 15.10
C VAL A 56 -0.29 -5.43 14.20
N VAL A 57 0.89 -5.18 14.78
CA VAL A 57 2.03 -4.59 14.06
C VAL A 57 2.54 -5.50 12.95
N LEU A 58 2.75 -6.79 13.25
CA LEU A 58 3.25 -7.75 12.28
C LEU A 58 2.28 -7.93 11.09
N PRO A 59 0.96 -8.14 11.29
CA PRO A 59 -0.02 -8.12 10.20
C PRO A 59 -0.04 -6.82 9.38
N GLU A 60 0.07 -5.65 10.01
CA GLU A 60 0.11 -4.36 9.30
C GLU A 60 1.35 -4.27 8.39
N ILE A 61 2.52 -4.66 8.89
CA ILE A 61 3.77 -4.69 8.11
C ILE A 61 3.61 -5.63 6.89
N VAL A 62 3.07 -6.84 7.10
CA VAL A 62 2.82 -7.80 6.02
C VAL A 62 1.87 -7.20 4.99
N LEU A 63 0.79 -6.55 5.44
CA LEU A 63 -0.19 -5.90 4.56
C LEU A 63 0.46 -4.78 3.73
N THR A 64 1.33 -3.96 4.32
CA THR A 64 2.08 -2.92 3.60
C THR A 64 3.06 -3.51 2.59
N ILE A 65 3.77 -4.59 2.93
CA ILE A 65 4.66 -5.29 1.99
C ILE A 65 3.88 -5.82 0.79
N VAL A 66 2.70 -6.42 1.03
CA VAL A 66 1.80 -6.90 -0.04
C VAL A 66 1.36 -5.75 -0.93
N LEU A 67 0.96 -4.61 -0.37
CA LEU A 67 0.61 -3.43 -1.15
C LEU A 67 1.79 -2.96 -2.03
N ILE A 68 2.98 -2.84 -1.45
CA ILE A 68 4.20 -2.45 -2.18
C ILE A 68 4.48 -3.43 -3.32
N TRP A 69 4.38 -4.74 -3.07
CA TRP A 69 4.57 -5.78 -4.08
C TRP A 69 3.58 -5.66 -5.24
N ILE A 70 2.30 -5.38 -4.94
CA ILE A 70 1.28 -5.13 -5.96
C ILE A 70 1.63 -3.89 -6.79
N CYS A 71 2.04 -2.79 -6.15
CA CYS A 71 2.45 -1.56 -6.82
C CYS A 71 3.63 -1.80 -7.78
N TYR A 72 4.63 -2.59 -7.39
CA TYR A 72 5.73 -2.99 -8.26
C TYR A 72 5.30 -3.85 -9.46
N LYS A 73 4.31 -4.74 -9.28
CA LYS A 73 3.87 -5.66 -10.33
C LYS A 73 2.94 -5.01 -11.35
N THR A 74 2.11 -4.08 -10.89
CA THR A 74 1.01 -3.47 -11.67
C THR A 74 1.26 -2.00 -12.03
N GLY A 75 2.31 -1.41 -11.47
CA GLY A 75 2.72 -0.03 -11.70
C GLY A 75 4.02 0.12 -12.48
N GLU A 76 4.39 1.38 -12.68
CA GLU A 76 5.68 1.76 -13.25
C GLU A 76 6.83 1.44 -12.29
N LYS A 77 8.05 1.32 -12.80
CA LYS A 77 9.22 1.22 -11.91
C LYS A 77 9.30 2.48 -11.04
N PRO A 78 9.30 2.35 -9.71
CA PRO A 78 9.46 3.50 -8.85
C PRO A 78 10.88 4.02 -9.00
N GLY A 79 11.02 5.33 -8.95
CA GLY A 79 12.32 5.98 -8.93
C GLY A 79 12.22 7.19 -8.05
N TRP A 80 13.33 7.52 -7.38
CA TRP A 80 13.43 8.81 -6.72
C TRP A 80 13.53 9.89 -7.81
N ARG A 81 12.49 10.72 -7.94
CA ARG A 81 12.42 11.79 -8.95
C ARG A 81 12.23 13.13 -8.24
N TRP A 82 12.77 14.21 -8.79
CA TRP A 82 12.63 15.58 -8.24
C TRP A 82 11.99 16.51 -9.28
N GLY A 83 10.98 16.00 -10.01
CA GLY A 83 10.38 16.69 -11.15
C GLY A 83 11.05 16.33 -12.47
N ASN A 84 10.45 16.79 -13.56
CA ASN A 84 11.03 16.62 -14.89
C ASN A 84 12.28 17.49 -14.99
N LYS A 85 13.42 16.86 -15.28
CA LYS A 85 14.43 17.55 -16.09
C LYS A 85 13.76 17.73 -17.44
N GLU A 86 13.57 18.97 -17.85
CA GLU A 86 12.96 19.34 -19.13
C GLU A 86 13.45 18.48 -20.30
#